data_AF-A0A7W8DIF8-F1
#
_entry.id   AF-A0A7W8DIF8-F1
#
_cell.length_a   1.000
_cell.length_b   1.000
_cell.length_c   1.000
_cell.angle_alpha   90.00
_cell.angle_beta   90.00
_cell.angle_gamma   90.00
#
_symmetry.space_group_name_H-M   'P 1'
#
loop_
_entity.id
_entity.type
_entity.pdbx_description
1 polymer ?
#
loop_
_entity_poly.entity_id
_entity_poly.type
_entity_poly.pdbx_seq_one_letter_code
_entity_poly.pdbx_strand_id
1 'polypeptide(L)'
;MRLSLLSAALLAPALASHAAEDAPLFLNASQLSIATGKPSLVLMSGASTHIPVWSLSGGTEGQSVCGVVTGLPNDCGGVRVEITVTSTDTETSPAFEDVYRVHLSQMIEGAPFTARHLQGDPVRTTLPAGPLHSRSIVLNAYYKVQPGAPLCVRIQREPGDPADTFTRPMGLAAVKITPVKAPAAPFVVQDVPGYNSWPMLQAMGDKLVCVYTRGSGHTIGEDARATYARTSTDGGKTWTPETTVANSPGYGDVPVGKGLDSTGALLAWVRRVGKEWHQDLYRSTDGVNFTLVTTPTLDPRPVQITDIFSVPTVGLMALWFAGDYGDQGPTHSWGKLTSTDDGKTWTQTTIESGLTKAQWPTEPSAVYLGEGRILAIGRTESGAPTTERAQFQMTSTDHGKTWKREQTNITNVLISTPSLILDAKTGLLSNYYYQRGQAGVLWRRLVKPESVFEHPLRWPAPEAVAAGSDSTIDAGNVNATVIGDTHYLSYYSGKAPNTAVQVSVLKAPAGEAK
;
A
#
# COMPACT_ATOMS: atom_id res chain seq x y z
N MET A 1 -49.73 -26.47 44.05
CA MET A 1 -49.84 -26.34 42.58
C MET A 1 -49.78 -24.85 42.21
N ARG A 2 -48.58 -24.36 41.88
CA ARG A 2 -48.30 -23.07 41.20
C ARG A 2 -46.79 -23.08 40.93
N LEU A 3 -46.43 -23.51 39.71
CA LEU A 3 -45.07 -23.46 39.19
C LEU A 3 -44.76 -22.01 38.79
N SER A 4 -43.64 -21.50 39.29
CA SER A 4 -43.00 -20.26 38.87
C SER A 4 -42.28 -20.46 37.53
N LEU A 5 -42.75 -19.77 36.49
CA LEU A 5 -42.10 -19.69 35.17
C LEU A 5 -41.03 -18.58 35.20
N LEU A 6 -39.76 -18.99 35.16
CA LEU A 6 -38.63 -18.11 34.83
C LEU A 6 -38.70 -17.77 33.33
N SER A 7 -38.79 -16.49 33.01
CA SER A 7 -38.66 -15.98 31.65
C SER A 7 -37.17 -15.87 31.30
N ALA A 8 -36.71 -16.75 30.41
CA ALA A 8 -35.39 -16.63 29.78
C ALA A 8 -35.48 -15.59 28.66
N ALA A 9 -34.82 -14.45 28.85
CA ALA A 9 -34.59 -13.49 27.77
C ALA A 9 -33.53 -14.08 26.82
N LEU A 10 -33.97 -14.46 25.62
CA LEU A 10 -33.09 -14.84 24.52
C LEU A 10 -32.30 -13.60 24.05
N LEU A 11 -31.03 -13.55 24.41
CA LEU A 11 -30.03 -12.71 23.75
C LEU A 11 -29.86 -13.21 22.31
N ALA A 12 -30.37 -12.43 21.35
CA ALA A 12 -30.05 -12.61 19.95
C ALA A 12 -28.57 -12.25 19.73
N PRO A 13 -27.75 -13.12 19.10
CA PRO A 13 -26.40 -12.72 18.72
C PRO A 13 -26.51 -11.71 17.58
N ALA A 14 -25.90 -10.54 17.78
CA ALA A 14 -25.66 -9.58 16.72
C ALA A 14 -24.71 -10.23 15.70
N LEU A 15 -25.27 -10.80 14.64
CA LEU A 15 -24.52 -11.18 13.46
C LEU A 15 -23.85 -9.92 12.90
N ALA A 16 -22.53 -9.89 12.94
CA ALA A 16 -21.75 -9.00 12.09
C ALA A 16 -22.23 -9.22 10.66
N SER A 17 -22.81 -8.20 10.03
CA SER A 17 -23.20 -8.23 8.63
C SER A 17 -21.95 -8.30 7.77
N HIS A 18 -21.40 -9.51 7.59
CA HIS A 18 -20.70 -9.81 6.36
C HIS A 18 -21.77 -9.72 5.28
N ALA A 19 -21.73 -8.65 4.47
CA ALA A 19 -22.51 -8.61 3.25
C ALA A 19 -22.22 -9.93 2.52
N ALA A 20 -23.28 -10.68 2.14
CA ALA A 20 -23.11 -11.91 1.40
C ALA A 20 -22.19 -11.63 0.20
N GLU A 21 -20.97 -12.16 0.24
CA GLU A 21 -20.07 -12.14 -0.91
C GLU A 21 -20.72 -13.03 -1.97
N ASP A 22 -20.83 -12.52 -3.20
CA ASP A 22 -21.33 -13.32 -4.30
C ASP A 22 -20.48 -14.58 -4.45
N ALA A 23 -21.13 -15.69 -4.84
CA ALA A 23 -20.46 -16.98 -4.94
C ALA A 23 -19.25 -16.88 -5.91
N PRO A 24 -18.07 -17.38 -5.50
CA PRO A 24 -16.90 -17.37 -6.36
C PRO A 24 -17.11 -18.25 -7.60
N LEU A 25 -16.57 -17.79 -8.73
CA LEU A 25 -16.51 -18.53 -9.99
C LEU A 25 -15.19 -19.30 -10.05
N PHE A 26 -15.19 -20.48 -10.66
CA PHE A 26 -14.01 -21.34 -10.76
C PHE A 26 -13.72 -21.75 -12.19
N LEU A 27 -12.42 -21.79 -12.52
CA LEU A 27 -11.88 -22.49 -13.68
C LEU A 27 -11.00 -23.62 -13.16
N ASN A 28 -11.42 -24.87 -13.37
CA ASN A 28 -10.56 -26.02 -13.14
C ASN A 28 -9.61 -26.25 -14.34
N ALA A 29 -8.64 -27.15 -14.21
CA ALA A 29 -7.65 -27.42 -15.25
C ALA A 29 -8.25 -27.76 -16.64
N SER A 30 -9.41 -28.42 -16.71
CA SER A 30 -10.07 -28.76 -17.99
C SER A 30 -10.80 -27.59 -18.66
N GLN A 31 -11.05 -26.51 -17.92
CA GLN A 31 -11.66 -25.27 -18.41
C GLN A 31 -10.61 -24.23 -18.84
N LEU A 32 -9.34 -24.58 -18.72
CA LEU A 32 -8.20 -23.77 -19.12
C LEU A 32 -7.58 -24.35 -20.40
N SER A 33 -6.99 -23.47 -21.21
CA SER A 33 -6.25 -23.82 -22.43
C SER A 33 -4.90 -23.13 -22.47
N ILE A 34 -3.96 -23.66 -23.25
CA ILE A 34 -2.66 -23.02 -23.49
C ILE A 34 -2.88 -21.62 -24.09
N ALA A 35 -2.30 -20.61 -23.46
CA ALA A 35 -2.27 -19.25 -24.00
C ALA A 35 -0.94 -18.97 -24.70
N THR A 36 0.18 -19.31 -24.06
CA THR A 36 1.54 -19.14 -24.61
C THR A 36 2.49 -20.23 -24.11
N GLY A 37 3.57 -20.47 -24.85
CA GLY A 37 4.59 -21.45 -24.48
C GLY A 37 4.13 -22.90 -24.68
N LYS A 38 4.69 -23.82 -23.88
CA LYS A 38 4.41 -25.26 -23.95
C LYS A 38 4.08 -25.88 -22.57
N PRO A 39 3.13 -25.31 -21.79
CA PRO A 39 2.65 -25.99 -20.59
C PRO A 39 1.88 -27.27 -20.98
N SER A 40 1.78 -28.23 -20.06
CA SER A 40 1.09 -29.50 -20.32
C SER A 40 0.01 -29.78 -19.28
N LEU A 41 -1.16 -30.24 -19.75
CA LEU A 41 -2.21 -30.75 -18.88
C LEU A 41 -1.83 -32.18 -18.47
N VAL A 42 -1.61 -32.42 -17.18
CA VAL A 42 -1.18 -33.71 -16.65
C VAL A 42 -2.08 -34.15 -15.50
N LEU A 43 -2.19 -35.47 -15.32
CA LEU A 43 -2.84 -36.05 -14.14
C LEU A 43 -1.79 -36.20 -13.03
N MET A 44 -1.75 -35.24 -12.10
CA MET A 44 -0.88 -35.33 -10.94
C MET A 44 -1.46 -36.34 -9.95
N SER A 45 -0.62 -37.26 -9.48
CA SER A 45 -1.05 -38.42 -8.69
C SER A 45 -0.21 -38.55 -7.42
N GLY A 46 -0.84 -38.89 -6.30
CA GLY A 46 -0.20 -39.20 -5.03
C GLY A 46 -1.10 -40.08 -4.17
N ALA A 47 -0.57 -41.23 -3.72
CA ALA A 47 -1.38 -42.29 -3.11
C ALA A 47 -2.62 -42.64 -3.96
N SER A 48 -3.82 -42.57 -3.39
CA SER A 48 -5.09 -42.80 -4.10
C SER A 48 -5.75 -41.52 -4.65
N THR A 49 -5.04 -40.39 -4.62
CA THR A 49 -5.56 -39.09 -5.06
C THR A 49 -4.99 -38.73 -6.42
N HIS A 50 -5.86 -38.30 -7.33
CA HIS A 50 -5.51 -37.88 -8.69
C HIS A 50 -6.19 -36.54 -9.01
N ILE A 51 -5.43 -35.55 -9.46
CA ILE A 51 -5.92 -34.22 -9.80
C ILE A 51 -5.35 -33.75 -11.15
N PRO A 52 -6.19 -33.29 -12.09
CA PRO A 52 -5.70 -32.68 -13.32
C PRO A 52 -5.09 -31.31 -13.00
N VAL A 53 -3.89 -31.05 -13.50
CA VAL A 53 -3.18 -29.78 -13.33
C VAL A 53 -2.49 -29.35 -14.61
N TRP A 54 -2.32 -28.05 -14.81
CA TRP A 54 -1.41 -27.51 -15.81
C TRP A 54 0.00 -27.41 -15.24
N SER A 55 0.94 -28.19 -15.79
CA SER A 55 2.36 -28.14 -15.45
C SER A 55 3.00 -26.92 -16.12
N LEU A 56 3.45 -25.97 -15.29
CA LEU A 56 4.12 -24.73 -15.69
C LEU A 56 5.62 -24.83 -15.34
N SER A 57 6.48 -24.68 -16.34
CA SER A 57 7.95 -24.76 -16.19
C SER A 57 8.49 -23.72 -15.22
N GLY A 58 9.46 -24.11 -14.38
CA GLY A 58 10.28 -23.20 -13.58
C GLY A 58 11.59 -22.79 -14.24
N GLY A 59 11.87 -23.28 -15.45
CA GLY A 59 13.10 -22.99 -16.18
C GLY A 59 12.87 -22.45 -17.59
N THR A 60 11.63 -22.09 -17.94
CA THR A 60 11.29 -21.57 -19.27
C THR A 60 10.27 -20.46 -19.16
N GLU A 61 10.68 -19.24 -19.53
CA GLU A 61 9.82 -18.07 -19.50
C GLU A 61 8.64 -18.16 -20.48
N GLY A 62 7.60 -17.37 -20.19
CA GLY A 62 6.48 -17.16 -21.12
C GLY A 62 5.48 -18.31 -21.22
N GLN A 63 5.49 -19.27 -20.30
CA GLN A 63 4.43 -20.30 -20.24
C GLN A 63 3.20 -19.77 -19.52
N SER A 64 2.03 -19.92 -20.14
CA SER A 64 0.78 -19.49 -19.53
C SER A 64 -0.43 -20.26 -20.06
N VAL A 65 -1.48 -20.28 -19.25
CA VAL A 65 -2.78 -20.83 -19.60
C VAL A 65 -3.86 -19.78 -19.37
N CYS A 66 -4.97 -19.86 -20.10
CA CYS A 66 -6.08 -18.94 -19.95
C CYS A 66 -7.43 -19.66 -19.95
N GLY A 67 -8.43 -18.97 -19.44
CA GLY A 67 -9.84 -19.35 -19.56
C GLY A 67 -10.73 -18.12 -19.52
N VAL A 68 -12.01 -18.31 -19.79
CA VAL A 68 -13.02 -17.25 -19.78
C VAL A 68 -14.06 -17.58 -18.72
N VAL A 69 -14.35 -16.60 -17.86
CA VAL A 69 -15.49 -16.68 -16.95
C VAL A 69 -16.60 -15.74 -17.40
N THR A 70 -17.83 -16.20 -17.26
CA THR A 70 -19.07 -15.47 -17.52
C THR A 70 -19.94 -15.43 -16.27
N GLY A 71 -20.94 -14.56 -16.24
CA GLY A 71 -21.89 -14.51 -15.12
C GLY A 71 -21.37 -13.73 -13.91
N LEU A 72 -20.55 -12.69 -14.14
CA LEU A 72 -20.23 -11.73 -13.09
C LEU A 72 -21.53 -11.01 -12.65
N PRO A 73 -21.79 -10.89 -11.33
CA PRO A 73 -22.96 -10.20 -10.79
C PRO A 73 -23.11 -8.77 -11.31
N ASN A 74 -24.35 -8.27 -11.39
CA ASN A 74 -24.63 -6.94 -11.92
C ASN A 74 -24.12 -5.79 -11.03
N ASP A 75 -23.93 -6.04 -9.73
CA ASP A 75 -23.40 -5.09 -8.75
C ASP A 75 -21.90 -5.31 -8.44
N CYS A 76 -21.24 -6.17 -9.21
CA CYS A 76 -19.80 -6.43 -9.12
C CYS A 76 -18.99 -5.21 -9.55
N GLY A 77 -18.24 -4.60 -8.63
CA GLY A 77 -17.37 -3.46 -8.92
C GLY A 77 -15.97 -3.87 -9.41
N GLY A 78 -15.53 -5.06 -9.02
CA GLY A 78 -14.25 -5.63 -9.39
C GLY A 78 -14.18 -7.12 -9.12
N VAL A 79 -13.04 -7.73 -9.43
CA VAL A 79 -12.79 -9.16 -9.13
C VAL A 79 -11.46 -9.34 -8.41
N ARG A 80 -11.44 -10.31 -7.47
CA ARG A 80 -10.23 -10.90 -6.89
C ARG A 80 -9.93 -12.20 -7.61
N VAL A 81 -8.67 -12.42 -7.97
CA VAL A 81 -8.20 -13.64 -8.64
C VAL A 81 -7.19 -14.37 -7.78
N GLU A 82 -7.47 -15.62 -7.52
CA GLU A 82 -6.66 -16.53 -6.73
C GLU A 82 -6.35 -17.79 -7.55
N ILE A 83 -5.17 -18.37 -7.37
CA ILE A 83 -4.81 -19.66 -7.97
C ILE A 83 -4.54 -20.70 -6.89
N THR A 84 -4.81 -21.95 -7.20
CA THR A 84 -4.38 -23.10 -6.40
C THR A 84 -3.27 -23.82 -7.13
N VAL A 85 -2.10 -23.88 -6.50
CA VAL A 85 -0.90 -24.55 -7.04
C VAL A 85 -0.43 -25.68 -6.15
N THR A 86 0.20 -26.69 -6.73
CA THR A 86 0.76 -27.84 -6.01
C THR A 86 1.89 -28.51 -6.82
N SER A 87 2.67 -29.38 -6.18
CA SER A 87 3.79 -30.09 -6.81
C SER A 87 3.93 -31.49 -6.24
N THR A 88 4.42 -32.43 -7.04
CA THR A 88 4.87 -33.76 -6.58
C THR A 88 6.37 -33.79 -6.29
N ASP A 89 7.09 -32.70 -6.52
CA ASP A 89 8.54 -32.69 -6.41
C ASP A 89 8.99 -32.73 -4.95
N THR A 90 9.85 -33.68 -4.60
CA THR A 90 10.29 -33.90 -3.23
C THR A 90 11.26 -32.82 -2.72
N GLU A 91 11.80 -31.98 -3.60
CA GLU A 91 12.74 -30.91 -3.25
C GLU A 91 12.06 -29.58 -2.87
N THR A 92 10.73 -29.51 -2.90
CA THR A 92 10.00 -28.33 -2.40
C THR A 92 10.40 -28.03 -0.96
N SER A 93 10.74 -26.77 -0.67
CA SER A 93 11.18 -26.33 0.64
C SER A 93 10.92 -24.83 0.81
N PRO A 94 10.73 -24.32 2.05
CA PRO A 94 10.64 -22.87 2.33
C PRO A 94 11.88 -22.07 1.92
N ALA A 95 12.99 -22.71 1.55
CA ALA A 95 14.17 -22.08 0.98
C ALA A 95 13.98 -21.62 -0.49
N PHE A 96 12.94 -22.12 -1.16
CA PHE A 96 12.61 -21.78 -2.54
C PHE A 96 11.32 -20.97 -2.62
N GLU A 97 11.21 -20.25 -3.74
CA GLU A 97 10.08 -19.42 -4.09
C GLU A 97 9.71 -19.63 -5.56
N ASP A 98 8.42 -19.46 -5.85
CA ASP A 98 7.90 -19.40 -7.21
C ASP A 98 7.07 -18.12 -7.39
N VAL A 99 7.03 -17.63 -8.63
CA VAL A 99 6.43 -16.34 -8.96
C VAL A 99 5.38 -16.52 -10.05
N TYR A 100 4.21 -15.93 -9.82
CA TYR A 100 3.12 -15.95 -10.78
C TYR A 100 2.59 -14.54 -11.01
N ARG A 101 1.94 -14.34 -12.16
CA ARG A 101 1.08 -13.20 -12.38
C ARG A 101 -0.18 -13.58 -13.14
N VAL A 102 -1.14 -12.67 -13.06
CA VAL A 102 -2.38 -12.74 -13.82
C VAL A 102 -2.40 -11.67 -14.90
N HIS A 103 -2.94 -11.99 -16.07
CA HIS A 103 -3.40 -11.01 -17.03
C HIS A 103 -4.91 -11.07 -17.13
N LEU A 104 -5.56 -9.91 -17.10
CA LEU A 104 -7.02 -9.78 -17.12
C LEU A 104 -7.44 -8.92 -18.28
N SER A 105 -8.55 -9.28 -18.93
CA SER A 105 -9.21 -8.42 -19.90
C SER A 105 -10.69 -8.77 -20.03
N GLN A 106 -11.50 -7.84 -20.54
CA GLN A 106 -12.92 -8.06 -20.72
C GLN A 106 -13.32 -8.03 -22.19
N MET A 107 -14.23 -8.94 -22.56
CA MET A 107 -14.87 -8.96 -23.87
C MET A 107 -16.15 -8.13 -23.79
N ILE A 108 -16.07 -6.88 -24.23
CA ILE A 108 -17.20 -5.94 -24.24
C ILE A 108 -17.62 -5.71 -25.68
N GLU A 109 -18.92 -5.76 -25.93
CA GLU A 109 -19.48 -5.50 -27.26
C GLU A 109 -19.04 -4.14 -27.80
N GLY A 110 -18.58 -4.10 -29.04
CA GLY A 110 -18.13 -2.88 -29.70
C GLY A 110 -16.74 -2.36 -29.28
N ALA A 111 -16.00 -3.07 -28.42
CA ALA A 111 -14.64 -2.70 -28.02
C ALA A 111 -13.62 -3.82 -28.31
N PRO A 112 -12.36 -3.49 -28.64
CA PRO A 112 -11.29 -4.49 -28.67
C PRO A 112 -11.14 -5.16 -27.30
N PHE A 113 -11.02 -6.50 -27.25
CA PHE A 113 -10.86 -7.22 -25.99
C PHE A 113 -9.55 -6.87 -25.24
N THR A 114 -8.62 -6.17 -25.90
CA THR A 114 -7.38 -5.65 -25.32
C THR A 114 -7.53 -4.28 -24.68
N ALA A 115 -8.64 -3.57 -24.92
CA ALA A 115 -8.83 -2.18 -24.47
C ALA A 115 -8.85 -2.02 -22.95
N ARG A 116 -9.16 -3.09 -22.21
CA ARG A 116 -9.15 -3.12 -20.74
C ARG A 116 -8.12 -4.10 -20.19
N HIS A 117 -7.05 -4.37 -20.92
CA HIS A 117 -6.02 -5.29 -20.47
C HIS A 117 -5.32 -4.78 -19.21
N LEU A 118 -5.18 -5.67 -18.22
CA LEU A 118 -4.30 -5.52 -17.07
C LEU A 118 -3.23 -6.60 -17.14
N GLN A 119 -1.98 -6.19 -16.96
CA GLN A 119 -0.88 -7.08 -16.60
C GLN A 119 -0.62 -6.96 -15.10
N GLY A 120 -1.02 -7.97 -14.33
CA GLY A 120 -0.83 -7.97 -12.89
C GLY A 120 0.64 -7.96 -12.46
N ASP A 121 0.89 -7.38 -11.29
CA ASP A 121 2.19 -7.42 -10.64
C ASP A 121 2.60 -8.88 -10.30
N PRO A 122 3.90 -9.19 -10.34
CA PRO A 122 4.37 -10.53 -9.98
C PRO A 122 4.16 -10.79 -8.49
N VAL A 123 3.64 -11.95 -8.15
CA VAL A 123 3.39 -12.40 -6.78
C VAL A 123 4.30 -13.58 -6.48
N ARG A 124 5.22 -13.37 -5.53
CA ARG A 124 6.14 -14.39 -5.01
C ARG A 124 5.57 -15.09 -3.78
N THR A 125 5.82 -16.39 -3.67
CA THR A 125 5.46 -17.17 -2.46
C THR A 125 6.49 -18.24 -2.14
N THR A 126 6.77 -18.44 -0.85
CA THR A 126 7.62 -19.55 -0.38
C THR A 126 6.95 -20.91 -0.60
N LEU A 127 7.73 -21.91 -0.93
CA LEU A 127 7.25 -23.29 -1.12
C LEU A 127 7.03 -24.02 0.23
N PRO A 128 6.13 -25.03 0.27
CA PRO A 128 5.93 -25.86 1.45
C PRO A 128 7.12 -26.79 1.70
N ALA A 129 7.25 -27.29 2.93
CA ALA A 129 8.29 -28.26 3.33
C ALA A 129 7.93 -29.70 2.92
N GLY A 130 7.67 -29.92 1.63
CA GLY A 130 7.37 -31.24 1.06
C GLY A 130 6.36 -31.21 -0.10
N PRO A 131 6.30 -32.29 -0.89
CA PRO A 131 5.40 -32.40 -2.03
C PRO A 131 3.95 -32.56 -1.57
N LEU A 132 3.03 -32.48 -2.53
CA LEU A 132 1.59 -32.73 -2.40
C LEU A 132 0.85 -31.78 -1.45
N HIS A 133 1.46 -30.64 -1.12
CA HIS A 133 0.80 -29.54 -0.44
C HIS A 133 0.26 -28.54 -1.47
N SER A 134 -1.02 -28.17 -1.34
CA SER A 134 -1.62 -27.11 -2.13
C SER A 134 -1.42 -25.75 -1.47
N ARG A 135 -1.14 -24.72 -2.26
CA ARG A 135 -1.14 -23.32 -1.82
C ARG A 135 -2.18 -22.54 -2.60
N SER A 136 -2.89 -21.65 -1.90
CA SER A 136 -3.75 -20.65 -2.53
C SER A 136 -3.02 -19.32 -2.58
N ILE A 137 -2.90 -18.73 -3.76
CA ILE A 137 -2.12 -17.52 -4.00
C ILE A 137 -3.03 -16.46 -4.62
N VAL A 138 -3.15 -15.29 -3.98
CA VAL A 138 -3.88 -14.16 -4.53
C VAL A 138 -2.98 -13.43 -5.53
N LEU A 139 -3.32 -13.51 -6.82
CA LEU A 139 -2.55 -12.82 -7.87
C LEU A 139 -2.99 -11.39 -8.09
N ASN A 140 -4.27 -11.10 -7.83
CA ASN A 140 -4.81 -9.75 -7.85
C ASN A 140 -6.00 -9.67 -6.90
N ALA A 141 -6.02 -8.67 -6.03
CA ALA A 141 -7.08 -8.52 -5.03
C ALA A 141 -8.28 -7.68 -5.52
N TYR A 142 -8.10 -6.90 -6.58
CA TYR A 142 -9.14 -6.06 -7.17
C TYR A 142 -8.74 -5.60 -8.58
N TYR A 143 -9.47 -6.07 -9.57
CA TYR A 143 -9.46 -5.53 -10.93
C TYR A 143 -10.86 -4.99 -11.23
N LYS A 144 -10.95 -3.69 -11.56
CA LYS A 144 -12.23 -3.04 -11.89
C LYS A 144 -12.84 -3.68 -13.14
N VAL A 145 -14.09 -4.15 -13.04
CA VAL A 145 -14.80 -4.79 -14.14
C VAL A 145 -16.00 -3.97 -14.59
N GLN A 146 -16.44 -4.20 -15.83
CA GLN A 146 -17.81 -3.93 -16.27
C GLN A 146 -18.66 -5.16 -15.93
N PRO A 147 -19.72 -5.01 -15.10
CA PRO A 147 -20.64 -6.09 -14.79
C PRO A 147 -21.20 -6.79 -16.04
N GLY A 148 -21.47 -8.09 -15.93
CA GLY A 148 -22.05 -8.91 -17.01
C GLY A 148 -21.13 -9.24 -18.20
N ALA A 149 -20.07 -8.47 -18.44
CA ALA A 149 -19.13 -8.74 -19.53
C ALA A 149 -18.22 -9.93 -19.19
N PRO A 150 -18.00 -10.89 -20.12
CA PRO A 150 -17.05 -11.98 -19.92
C PRO A 150 -15.64 -11.49 -19.59
N LEU A 151 -15.00 -12.18 -18.64
CA LEU A 151 -13.64 -11.90 -18.19
C LEU A 151 -12.70 -13.00 -18.69
N CYS A 152 -11.69 -12.62 -19.46
CA CYS A 152 -10.57 -13.47 -19.80
C CYS A 152 -9.53 -13.41 -18.67
N VAL A 153 -9.12 -14.57 -18.18
CA VAL A 153 -8.12 -14.72 -17.12
C VAL A 153 -6.98 -15.57 -17.65
N ARG A 154 -5.76 -15.03 -17.67
CA ARG A 154 -4.55 -15.73 -18.07
C ARG A 154 -3.57 -15.80 -16.90
N ILE A 155 -3.13 -16.99 -16.54
CA ILE A 155 -2.18 -17.26 -15.47
C ILE A 155 -0.82 -17.58 -16.09
N GLN A 156 0.21 -16.86 -15.67
CA GLN A 156 1.59 -17.03 -16.11
C GLN A 156 2.48 -17.28 -14.90
N ARG A 157 3.40 -18.24 -15.01
CA ARG A 157 4.54 -18.37 -14.10
C ARG A 157 5.70 -17.54 -14.64
N GLU A 158 6.51 -16.96 -13.77
CA GLU A 158 7.59 -16.03 -14.12
C GLU A 158 9.01 -16.56 -13.75
N PRO A 159 9.54 -17.60 -14.44
CA PRO A 159 10.91 -18.09 -14.20
C PRO A 159 12.05 -17.08 -14.38
N GLY A 160 11.79 -15.98 -15.08
CA GLY A 160 12.74 -14.89 -15.28
C GLY A 160 12.71 -13.83 -14.18
N ASP A 161 11.74 -13.92 -13.26
CA ASP A 161 11.68 -13.02 -12.11
C ASP A 161 12.76 -13.40 -11.09
N PRO A 162 13.52 -12.43 -10.53
CA PRO A 162 14.60 -12.72 -9.59
C PRO A 162 14.19 -13.53 -8.34
N ALA A 163 12.91 -13.53 -7.97
CA ALA A 163 12.41 -14.32 -6.86
C ALA A 163 11.93 -15.74 -7.24
N ASP A 164 11.78 -16.10 -8.53
CA ASP A 164 11.44 -17.49 -8.90
C ASP A 164 12.70 -18.35 -8.84
N THR A 165 12.99 -18.87 -7.66
CA THR A 165 14.20 -19.66 -7.37
C THR A 165 13.97 -21.16 -7.54
N PHE A 166 12.72 -21.60 -7.68
CA PHE A 166 12.38 -23.01 -7.83
C PHE A 166 12.34 -23.44 -9.30
N THR A 167 13.45 -23.91 -9.86
CA THR A 167 13.54 -24.14 -11.33
C THR A 167 12.70 -25.31 -11.88
N ARG A 168 12.01 -26.08 -11.03
CA ARG A 168 11.24 -27.27 -11.40
C ARG A 168 9.77 -26.95 -11.69
N PRO A 169 9.04 -27.79 -12.45
CA PRO A 169 7.65 -27.52 -12.79
C PRO A 169 6.72 -27.43 -11.57
N MET A 170 5.69 -26.60 -11.68
CA MET A 170 4.62 -26.44 -10.70
C MET A 170 3.25 -26.66 -11.34
N GLY A 171 2.36 -27.38 -10.67
CA GLY A 171 1.02 -27.68 -11.15
C GLY A 171 0.00 -26.63 -10.74
N LEU A 172 -0.65 -25.98 -11.71
CA LEU A 172 -1.83 -25.13 -11.51
C LEU A 172 -3.10 -25.99 -11.57
N ALA A 173 -3.80 -26.11 -10.44
CA ALA A 173 -4.99 -26.96 -10.31
C ALA A 173 -6.30 -26.21 -10.60
N ALA A 174 -6.41 -24.97 -10.12
CA ALA A 174 -7.62 -24.17 -10.25
C ALA A 174 -7.34 -22.66 -10.22
N VAL A 175 -8.24 -21.90 -10.82
CA VAL A 175 -8.33 -20.44 -10.69
C VAL A 175 -9.69 -20.11 -10.07
N LYS A 176 -9.68 -19.31 -9.02
CA LYS A 176 -10.86 -18.80 -8.33
C LYS A 176 -11.00 -17.31 -8.60
N ILE A 177 -12.19 -16.90 -9.03
CA ILE A 177 -12.55 -15.51 -9.33
C ILE A 177 -13.67 -15.14 -8.35
N THR A 178 -13.38 -14.24 -7.42
CA THR A 178 -14.35 -13.77 -6.43
C THR A 178 -14.83 -12.37 -6.84
N PRO A 179 -16.12 -12.18 -7.17
CA PRO A 179 -16.69 -10.85 -7.35
C PRO A 179 -16.53 -10.02 -6.07
N VAL A 180 -16.16 -8.75 -6.19
CA VAL A 180 -16.00 -7.82 -5.08
C VAL A 180 -16.69 -6.50 -5.38
N LYS A 181 -17.19 -5.84 -4.33
CA LYS A 181 -17.84 -4.53 -4.46
C LYS A 181 -16.82 -3.45 -4.77
N ALA A 182 -17.27 -2.40 -5.44
CA ALA A 182 -16.45 -1.21 -5.61
C ALA A 182 -16.15 -0.56 -4.24
N PRO A 183 -14.94 -0.05 -4.01
CA PRO A 183 -14.65 0.77 -2.85
C PRO A 183 -15.57 1.99 -2.77
N ALA A 184 -15.82 2.48 -1.56
CA ALA A 184 -16.60 3.70 -1.36
C ALA A 184 -15.92 4.90 -2.02
N ALA A 185 -16.74 5.82 -2.53
CA ALA A 185 -16.23 7.07 -3.10
C ALA A 185 -15.58 7.94 -2.00
N PRO A 186 -14.43 8.56 -2.28
CA PRO A 186 -13.80 9.49 -1.35
C PRO A 186 -14.57 10.82 -1.32
N PHE A 187 -14.34 11.62 -0.28
CA PHE A 187 -14.72 13.02 -0.22
C PHE A 187 -13.61 13.90 -0.82
N VAL A 188 -14.00 15.05 -1.37
CA VAL A 188 -13.06 16.00 -1.99
C VAL A 188 -12.59 17.01 -0.94
N VAL A 189 -11.28 17.18 -0.82
CA VAL A 189 -10.65 18.23 -0.02
C VAL A 189 -10.40 19.48 -0.88
N GLN A 190 -9.90 19.28 -2.11
CA GLN A 190 -9.56 20.35 -3.05
C GLN A 190 -9.56 19.82 -4.49
N ASP A 191 -10.24 20.50 -5.40
CA ASP A 191 -10.35 20.16 -6.83
C ASP A 191 -10.36 21.37 -7.77
N VAL A 192 -10.02 22.57 -7.27
CA VAL A 192 -9.85 23.75 -8.13
C VAL A 192 -8.78 23.50 -9.21
N PRO A 193 -8.83 24.20 -10.36
CA PRO A 193 -7.82 24.08 -11.40
C PRO A 193 -6.38 24.22 -10.87
N GLY A 194 -5.50 23.34 -11.35
CA GLY A 194 -4.10 23.24 -10.93
C GLY A 194 -3.71 21.86 -10.38
N TYR A 195 -2.42 21.71 -10.12
CA TYR A 195 -1.85 20.45 -9.65
C TYR A 195 -1.91 20.41 -8.12
N ASN A 196 -3.05 19.97 -7.58
CA ASN A 196 -3.27 19.78 -6.16
C ASN A 196 -2.70 18.42 -5.72
N SER A 197 -1.69 18.38 -4.85
CA SER A 197 -0.91 17.16 -4.59
C SER A 197 -0.29 17.09 -3.20
N TRP A 198 0.36 15.95 -2.93
CA TRP A 198 1.13 15.65 -1.72
C TRP A 198 0.39 15.97 -0.41
N PRO A 199 -0.81 15.40 -0.17
CA PRO A 199 -1.53 15.67 1.06
C PRO A 199 -0.89 15.01 2.28
N MET A 200 -0.95 15.73 3.40
CA MET A 200 -0.62 15.28 4.75
C MET A 200 -1.84 15.53 5.63
N LEU A 201 -2.48 14.47 6.12
CA LEU A 201 -3.73 14.51 6.87
C LEU A 201 -3.51 14.11 8.31
N GLN A 202 -3.74 15.03 9.25
CA GLN A 202 -3.55 14.78 10.68
C GLN A 202 -4.85 15.02 11.44
N ALA A 203 -5.20 14.09 12.33
CA ALA A 203 -6.19 14.33 13.36
C ALA A 203 -5.59 15.20 14.46
N MET A 204 -6.33 16.24 14.85
CA MET A 204 -6.00 17.13 15.95
C MET A 204 -7.25 17.21 16.85
N GLY A 205 -7.28 16.35 17.86
CA GLY A 205 -8.51 16.06 18.61
C GLY A 205 -9.53 15.33 17.74
N ASP A 206 -10.75 15.86 17.65
CA ASP A 206 -11.86 15.34 16.85
C ASP A 206 -11.95 15.98 15.44
N LYS A 207 -10.98 16.82 15.09
CA LYS A 207 -10.91 17.55 13.82
C LYS A 207 -9.81 16.99 12.92
N LEU A 208 -10.06 16.98 11.62
CA LEU A 208 -9.08 16.68 10.60
C LEU A 208 -8.45 17.99 10.08
N VAL A 209 -7.14 17.96 9.85
CA VAL A 209 -6.39 19.01 9.13
C VAL A 209 -5.68 18.35 7.96
N CYS A 210 -5.98 18.78 6.75
CA CYS A 210 -5.30 18.33 5.53
C CYS A 210 -4.41 19.45 5.01
N VAL A 211 -3.10 19.26 5.11
CA VAL A 211 -2.09 20.12 4.50
C VAL A 211 -1.74 19.55 3.13
N TYR A 212 -1.72 20.37 2.08
CA TYR A 212 -1.42 19.94 0.71
C TYR A 212 -0.75 21.09 -0.05
N THR A 213 -0.33 20.87 -1.28
CA THR A 213 0.24 21.94 -2.11
C THR A 213 -0.47 22.06 -3.44
N ARG A 214 -0.37 23.24 -4.06
CA ARG A 214 -0.90 23.54 -5.39
C ARG A 214 0.22 24.09 -6.25
N GLY A 215 0.30 23.65 -7.50
CA GLY A 215 1.25 24.17 -8.49
C GLY A 215 0.77 23.92 -9.93
N SER A 216 1.70 23.91 -10.89
CA SER A 216 1.37 23.77 -12.32
C SER A 216 1.50 22.35 -12.86
N GLY A 217 2.18 21.46 -12.15
CA GLY A 217 2.41 20.07 -12.58
C GLY A 217 3.15 19.23 -11.53
N HIS A 218 3.72 18.10 -11.93
CA HIS A 218 4.56 17.28 -11.05
C HIS A 218 5.97 17.86 -10.90
N THR A 219 6.06 19.07 -10.36
CA THR A 219 7.31 19.79 -10.07
C THR A 219 7.32 20.18 -8.60
N ILE A 220 8.50 20.45 -8.03
CA ILE A 220 8.62 20.69 -6.57
C ILE A 220 9.21 22.05 -6.20
N GLY A 221 9.85 22.75 -7.14
CA GLY A 221 10.59 24.00 -6.87
C GLY A 221 10.14 25.20 -7.69
N GLU A 222 8.91 25.17 -8.21
CA GLU A 222 8.35 26.32 -8.93
C GLU A 222 7.83 27.38 -7.96
N ASP A 223 8.00 28.65 -8.29
CA ASP A 223 7.56 29.79 -7.47
C ASP A 223 6.03 29.85 -7.27
N ALA A 224 5.27 29.33 -8.24
CA ALA A 224 3.81 29.25 -8.13
C ALA A 224 3.34 28.22 -7.09
N ARG A 225 4.26 27.43 -6.51
CA ARG A 225 3.91 26.33 -5.62
C ARG A 225 3.93 26.73 -4.17
N ALA A 226 2.75 26.72 -3.57
CA ALA A 226 2.54 27.04 -2.16
C ALA A 226 1.85 25.88 -1.42
N THR A 227 2.09 25.82 -0.11
CA THR A 227 1.45 24.87 0.80
C THR A 227 0.26 25.51 1.50
N TYR A 228 -0.85 24.78 1.52
CA TYR A 228 -2.11 25.21 2.08
C TYR A 228 -2.68 24.17 3.04
N ALA A 229 -3.63 24.59 3.87
CA ALA A 229 -4.37 23.73 4.77
C ALA A 229 -5.87 23.95 4.64
N ARG A 230 -6.62 22.88 4.91
CA ARG A 230 -8.06 22.92 5.18
C ARG A 230 -8.38 22.07 6.40
N THR A 231 -9.47 22.40 7.08
CA THR A 231 -9.93 21.64 8.25
C THR A 231 -11.34 21.09 8.05
N SER A 232 -11.64 19.99 8.73
CA SER A 232 -12.94 19.33 8.70
C SER A 232 -13.34 18.87 10.11
N THR A 233 -14.58 19.16 10.51
CA THR A 233 -15.17 18.73 11.79
C THR A 233 -16.28 17.69 11.63
N ASP A 234 -16.54 17.20 10.42
CA ASP A 234 -17.64 16.27 10.11
C ASP A 234 -17.18 14.94 9.48
N GLY A 235 -15.91 14.59 9.73
CA GLY A 235 -15.31 13.35 9.22
C GLY A 235 -14.91 13.43 7.74
N GLY A 236 -14.52 14.61 7.26
CA GLY A 236 -13.97 14.83 5.93
C GLY A 236 -15.01 15.10 4.85
N LYS A 237 -16.29 15.24 5.23
CA LYS A 237 -17.39 15.45 4.28
C LYS A 237 -17.40 16.88 3.76
N THR A 238 -17.12 17.85 4.63
CA THR A 238 -16.99 19.26 4.26
C THR A 238 -15.69 19.83 4.81
N TRP A 239 -15.16 20.83 4.10
CA TRP A 239 -13.86 21.42 4.40
C TRP A 239 -13.96 22.94 4.44
N THR A 240 -13.23 23.56 5.36
CA THR A 240 -13.12 25.02 5.45
C THR A 240 -12.52 25.62 4.18
N PRO A 241 -12.63 26.95 3.99
CA PRO A 241 -11.78 27.68 3.06
C PRO A 241 -10.30 27.36 3.29
N GLU A 242 -9.53 27.50 2.21
CA GLU A 242 -8.09 27.29 2.18
C GLU A 242 -7.37 28.35 3.03
N THR A 243 -6.39 27.93 3.84
CA THR A 243 -5.43 28.84 4.49
C THR A 243 -4.02 28.54 4.05
N THR A 244 -3.18 29.57 3.97
CA THR A 244 -1.76 29.41 3.59
C THR A 244 -0.96 28.92 4.78
N VAL A 245 -0.17 27.85 4.56
CA VAL A 245 0.84 27.36 5.52
C VAL A 245 2.21 27.96 5.18
N ALA A 246 2.59 27.88 3.90
CA ALA A 246 3.86 28.40 3.38
C ALA A 246 3.67 28.87 1.93
N ASN A 247 4.25 30.03 1.60
CA ASN A 247 4.28 30.59 0.25
C ASN A 247 5.54 31.44 0.10
N SER A 248 6.66 30.79 -0.15
CA SER A 248 8.00 31.35 -0.05
C SER A 248 8.48 31.90 -1.41
N PRO A 249 8.70 33.21 -1.56
CA PRO A 249 9.08 33.78 -2.85
C PRO A 249 10.38 33.21 -3.40
N GLY A 250 10.35 32.73 -4.64
CA GLY A 250 11.45 32.08 -5.36
C GLY A 250 11.61 30.59 -5.09
N TYR A 251 10.69 29.97 -4.34
CA TYR A 251 10.74 28.56 -3.95
C TYR A 251 9.38 27.89 -4.19
N GLY A 252 9.40 26.57 -4.39
CA GLY A 252 8.23 25.73 -4.24
C GLY A 252 8.15 25.14 -2.83
N ASP A 253 6.99 25.27 -2.19
CA ASP A 253 6.72 24.70 -0.87
C ASP A 253 5.88 23.42 -1.00
N VAL A 254 6.42 22.30 -0.50
CA VAL A 254 5.78 20.98 -0.55
C VAL A 254 5.73 20.36 0.84
N PRO A 255 4.55 20.02 1.38
CA PRO A 255 4.46 19.27 2.62
C PRO A 255 4.94 17.83 2.41
N VAL A 256 5.71 17.30 3.35
CA VAL A 256 6.40 16.00 3.24
C VAL A 256 6.23 15.08 4.45
N GLY A 257 5.81 15.63 5.59
CA GLY A 257 5.55 14.84 6.79
C GLY A 257 4.66 15.58 7.77
N LYS A 258 3.97 14.84 8.61
CA LYS A 258 3.09 15.35 9.68
C LYS A 258 3.30 14.62 11.00
N GLY A 259 2.88 15.23 12.10
CA GLY A 259 2.69 14.55 13.37
C GLY A 259 2.15 15.49 14.42
N LEU A 260 2.24 15.09 15.69
CA LEU A 260 1.79 15.89 16.82
C LEU A 260 2.95 16.12 17.79
N ASP A 261 2.96 17.29 18.42
CA ASP A 261 3.80 17.55 19.58
C ASP A 261 3.19 17.01 20.88
N SER A 262 3.89 17.18 22.00
CA SER A 262 3.44 16.72 23.32
C SER A 262 2.10 17.33 23.80
N THR A 263 1.69 18.46 23.22
CA THR A 263 0.42 19.15 23.53
C THR A 263 -0.72 18.74 22.61
N GLY A 264 -0.46 17.88 21.62
CA GLY A 264 -1.43 17.51 20.58
C GLY A 264 -1.58 18.56 19.48
N ALA A 265 -0.66 19.53 19.40
CA ALA A 265 -0.64 20.48 18.30
C ALA A 265 -0.01 19.84 17.06
N LEU A 266 -0.52 20.20 15.88
CA LEU A 266 0.00 19.74 14.59
C LEU A 266 1.43 20.25 14.37
N LEU A 267 2.30 19.34 13.96
CA LEU A 267 3.59 19.61 13.34
C LEU A 267 3.56 19.18 11.86
N ALA A 268 4.06 20.00 10.96
CA ALA A 268 4.10 19.73 9.52
C ALA A 268 5.47 20.10 8.94
N TRP A 269 6.16 19.11 8.37
CA TRP A 269 7.36 19.32 7.57
C TRP A 269 6.98 19.81 6.18
N VAL A 270 7.59 20.91 5.76
CA VAL A 270 7.50 21.47 4.42
C VAL A 270 8.92 21.54 3.86
N ARG A 271 9.17 20.85 2.74
CA ARG A 271 10.39 21.09 1.98
C ARG A 271 10.18 22.35 1.15
N ARG A 272 11.14 23.27 1.23
CA ARG A 272 11.14 24.54 0.50
C ARG A 272 12.27 24.51 -0.52
N VAL A 273 11.91 24.45 -1.80
CA VAL A 273 12.82 24.06 -2.89
C VAL A 273 12.98 25.19 -3.89
N GLY A 274 14.20 25.71 -4.03
CA GLY A 274 14.56 26.75 -5.00
C GLY A 274 16.03 26.60 -5.39
N LYS A 275 16.78 27.71 -5.44
CA LYS A 275 18.25 27.67 -5.58
C LYS A 275 18.91 26.88 -4.44
N GLU A 276 18.31 26.96 -3.27
CA GLU A 276 18.65 26.21 -2.07
C GLU A 276 17.47 25.31 -1.70
N TRP A 277 17.73 24.26 -0.93
CA TRP A 277 16.69 23.35 -0.45
C TRP A 277 16.71 23.34 1.07
N HIS A 278 15.59 23.72 1.65
CA HIS A 278 15.40 23.85 3.10
C HIS A 278 14.32 22.88 3.58
N GLN A 279 14.39 22.50 4.85
CA GLN A 279 13.38 21.70 5.52
C GLN A 279 12.80 22.56 6.64
N ASP A 280 11.56 23.01 6.47
CA ASP A 280 10.88 23.92 7.41
C ASP A 280 9.85 23.13 8.22
N LEU A 281 9.87 23.28 9.55
CA LEU A 281 8.85 22.70 10.43
C LEU A 281 7.84 23.77 10.84
N TYR A 282 6.59 23.57 10.49
CA TYR A 282 5.48 24.44 10.91
C TYR A 282 4.69 23.79 12.05
N ARG A 283 4.10 24.62 12.91
CA ARG A 283 3.24 24.20 14.01
C ARG A 283 1.89 24.91 13.97
N SER A 284 0.83 24.20 14.33
CA SER A 284 -0.52 24.78 14.48
C SER A 284 -1.29 24.15 15.65
N THR A 285 -2.00 24.98 16.42
CA THR A 285 -2.89 24.54 17.52
C THR A 285 -4.37 24.51 17.14
N ASP A 286 -4.72 25.08 15.99
CA ASP A 286 -6.10 25.21 15.52
C ASP A 286 -6.32 24.66 14.10
N GLY A 287 -5.25 24.26 13.40
CA GLY A 287 -5.27 23.76 12.03
C GLY A 287 -5.46 24.86 10.98
N VAL A 288 -5.46 26.13 11.40
CA VAL A 288 -5.76 27.31 10.57
C VAL A 288 -4.56 28.25 10.56
N ASN A 289 -4.01 28.56 11.73
CA ASN A 289 -2.85 29.41 11.93
C ASN A 289 -1.59 28.56 12.08
N PHE A 290 -0.59 28.80 11.24
CA PHE A 290 0.67 28.06 11.22
C PHE A 290 1.83 28.99 11.55
N THR A 291 2.76 28.51 12.36
CA THR A 291 3.98 29.24 12.74
C THR A 291 5.20 28.39 12.40
N LEU A 292 6.18 28.98 11.73
CA LEU A 292 7.47 28.35 11.51
C LEU A 292 8.18 28.15 12.85
N VAL A 293 8.51 26.90 13.18
CA VAL A 293 9.21 26.52 14.41
C VAL A 293 10.72 26.54 14.18
N THR A 294 11.19 25.90 13.11
CA THR A 294 12.61 25.73 12.84
C THR A 294 12.88 25.43 11.37
N THR A 295 14.09 25.77 10.91
CA THR A 295 14.68 25.38 9.63
C THR A 295 16.06 24.78 9.93
N PRO A 296 16.14 23.51 10.35
CA PRO A 296 17.41 22.92 10.74
C PRO A 296 18.37 22.80 9.54
N THR A 297 19.65 23.06 9.80
CA THR A 297 20.73 22.69 8.88
C THR A 297 21.02 21.21 9.05
N LEU A 298 20.84 20.44 7.98
CA LEU A 298 20.96 18.98 7.98
C LEU A 298 22.00 18.54 6.96
N ASP A 299 22.86 17.58 7.35
CA ASP A 299 23.91 17.01 6.52
C ASP A 299 24.02 15.48 6.79
N PRO A 300 23.76 14.62 5.78
CA PRO A 300 23.41 14.96 4.41
C PRO A 300 22.05 15.64 4.33
N ARG A 301 21.89 16.54 3.36
CA ARG A 301 20.63 17.26 3.12
C ARG A 301 19.52 16.30 2.66
N PRO A 302 18.42 16.13 3.42
CA PRO A 302 17.33 15.27 3.01
C PRO A 302 16.64 15.74 1.73
N VAL A 303 16.21 14.79 0.90
CA VAL A 303 15.22 15.04 -0.17
C VAL A 303 13.85 15.25 0.46
N GLN A 304 13.52 14.45 1.49
CA GLN A 304 12.35 14.63 2.34
C GLN A 304 12.63 14.12 3.77
N ILE A 305 11.90 14.71 4.72
CA ILE A 305 11.70 14.19 6.07
C ILE A 305 10.23 13.76 6.16
N THR A 306 9.95 12.56 6.67
CA THR A 306 8.61 11.99 6.68
C THR A 306 7.89 12.21 8.02
N ASP A 307 6.75 11.53 8.20
CA ASP A 307 5.90 11.68 9.39
C ASP A 307 6.65 11.55 10.71
N ILE A 308 6.23 12.38 11.67
CA ILE A 308 6.73 12.42 13.04
C ILE A 308 5.89 11.46 13.89
N PHE A 309 6.55 10.58 14.62
CA PHE A 309 5.94 9.66 15.57
C PHE A 309 6.69 9.71 16.92
N SER A 310 5.98 9.42 18.00
CA SER A 310 6.57 9.41 19.34
C SER A 310 7.22 8.07 19.64
N VAL A 311 8.44 8.10 20.16
CA VAL A 311 9.14 6.94 20.71
C VAL A 311 9.39 7.19 22.19
N PRO A 312 8.80 6.41 23.10
CA PRO A 312 9.08 6.50 24.53
C PRO A 312 10.57 6.52 24.82
N THR A 313 10.96 7.37 25.78
CA THR A 313 12.35 7.66 26.20
C THR A 313 13.26 8.33 25.16
N VAL A 314 12.79 8.55 23.93
CA VAL A 314 13.54 9.25 22.86
C VAL A 314 12.92 10.62 22.56
N GLY A 315 11.58 10.71 22.53
CA GLY A 315 10.85 11.92 22.15
C GLY A 315 10.20 11.76 20.77
N LEU A 316 10.17 12.84 20.00
CA LEU A 316 9.71 12.82 18.62
C LEU A 316 10.77 12.21 17.71
N MET A 317 10.35 11.37 16.77
CA MET A 317 11.20 10.78 15.75
C MET A 317 10.56 10.98 14.37
N ALA A 318 11.38 11.30 13.38
CA ALA A 318 11.00 11.26 11.97
C ALA A 318 12.06 10.49 11.18
N LEU A 319 11.69 9.89 10.06
CA LEU A 319 12.65 9.27 9.15
C LEU A 319 12.96 10.21 7.99
N TRP A 320 14.12 10.05 7.37
CA TRP A 320 14.53 10.86 6.23
C TRP A 320 15.31 10.04 5.22
N PHE A 321 15.35 10.53 3.98
CA PHE A 321 16.18 9.98 2.92
C PHE A 321 16.88 11.09 2.12
N ALA A 322 18.12 10.86 1.71
CA ALA A 322 18.95 11.81 0.96
C ALA A 322 19.64 11.12 -0.22
N GLY A 323 19.83 11.86 -1.32
CA GLY A 323 20.30 11.32 -2.59
C GLY A 323 19.74 12.09 -3.78
N ASP A 324 19.80 11.49 -4.97
CA ASP A 324 19.18 12.00 -6.18
C ASP A 324 18.43 10.89 -6.92
N TYR A 325 17.45 11.26 -7.74
CA TYR A 325 16.66 10.28 -8.48
C TYR A 325 17.36 9.78 -9.76
N GLY A 326 18.58 10.24 -10.03
CA GLY A 326 19.41 9.72 -11.10
C GLY A 326 19.93 8.33 -10.78
N ASP A 327 20.58 7.71 -11.75
CA ASP A 327 21.20 6.39 -11.59
C ASP A 327 22.69 6.49 -11.23
N GLN A 328 23.17 7.71 -10.93
CA GLN A 328 24.54 7.95 -10.45
C GLN A 328 24.60 7.57 -8.97
N GLY A 329 25.51 6.69 -8.60
CA GLY A 329 25.61 6.16 -7.25
C GLY A 329 26.78 5.19 -7.12
N PRO A 330 27.13 4.77 -5.88
CA PRO A 330 26.32 4.84 -4.66
C PRO A 330 26.43 6.15 -3.86
N THR A 331 25.40 7.00 -3.92
CA THR A 331 25.34 8.32 -3.24
C THR A 331 24.15 8.44 -2.28
N HIS A 332 23.31 7.40 -2.18
CA HIS A 332 22.06 7.48 -1.43
C HIS A 332 22.20 7.06 0.02
N SER A 333 21.37 7.66 0.88
CA SER A 333 21.33 7.39 2.31
C SER A 333 19.92 7.55 2.88
N TRP A 334 19.73 6.99 4.06
CA TRP A 334 18.54 7.23 4.87
C TRP A 334 18.90 7.19 6.35
N GLY A 335 18.02 7.74 7.18
CA GLY A 335 18.25 7.82 8.60
C GLY A 335 17.05 8.29 9.39
N LYS A 336 17.32 8.77 10.59
CA LYS A 336 16.34 9.36 11.50
C LYS A 336 16.71 10.76 11.95
N LEU A 337 15.69 11.51 12.34
CA LEU A 337 15.77 12.73 13.13
C LEU A 337 15.09 12.49 14.47
N THR A 338 15.64 13.04 15.55
CA THR A 338 15.04 12.96 16.90
C THR A 338 15.00 14.32 17.57
N SER A 339 13.92 14.58 18.33
CA SER A 339 13.72 15.82 19.08
C SER A 339 13.12 15.51 20.45
N THR A 340 13.62 16.20 21.48
CA THR A 340 13.16 16.11 22.88
C THR A 340 12.44 17.37 23.35
N ASP A 341 12.27 18.36 22.47
CA ASP A 341 11.80 19.72 22.80
C ASP A 341 10.65 20.17 21.89
N ASP A 342 9.78 19.23 21.51
CA ASP A 342 8.62 19.44 20.65
C ASP A 342 8.99 20.04 19.27
N GLY A 343 10.08 19.55 18.70
CA GLY A 343 10.50 19.84 17.33
C GLY A 343 11.27 21.15 17.16
N LYS A 344 11.65 21.83 18.25
CA LYS A 344 12.45 23.05 18.17
C LYS A 344 13.88 22.76 17.70
N THR A 345 14.48 21.69 18.21
CA THR A 345 15.79 21.19 17.79
C THR A 345 15.72 19.73 17.37
N TRP A 346 16.57 19.35 16.41
CA TRP A 346 16.60 18.00 15.85
C TRP A 346 18.03 17.48 15.76
N THR A 347 18.23 16.23 16.18
CA THR A 347 19.47 15.49 15.98
C THR A 347 19.31 14.54 14.79
N GLN A 348 20.14 14.69 13.76
CA GLN A 348 20.19 13.80 12.60
C GLN A 348 21.12 12.61 12.86
N THR A 349 20.70 11.42 12.44
CA THR A 349 21.53 10.21 12.46
C THR A 349 21.32 9.44 11.18
N THR A 350 22.40 9.24 10.41
CA THR A 350 22.42 8.35 9.24
C THR A 350 22.42 6.90 9.71
N ILE A 351 21.53 6.09 9.13
CA ILE A 351 21.44 4.65 9.43
C ILE A 351 22.20 3.84 8.37
N GLU A 352 21.95 4.11 7.08
CA GLU A 352 22.73 3.55 5.97
C GLU A 352 23.11 4.66 4.98
N SER A 353 24.26 4.51 4.33
CA SER A 353 24.75 5.38 3.26
C SER A 353 25.46 4.54 2.19
N GLY A 354 25.80 5.16 1.06
CA GLY A 354 26.43 4.44 -0.05
C GLY A 354 25.48 3.42 -0.68
N LEU A 355 24.18 3.72 -0.71
CA LEU A 355 23.19 2.87 -1.34
C LEU A 355 23.08 3.20 -2.84
N THR A 356 22.83 2.18 -3.66
CA THR A 356 22.35 2.38 -5.03
C THR A 356 20.86 2.77 -5.00
N LYS A 357 20.32 3.25 -6.12
CA LYS A 357 18.88 3.59 -6.25
C LYS A 357 17.96 2.40 -5.93
N ALA A 358 18.32 1.20 -6.39
CA ALA A 358 17.55 -0.02 -6.13
C ALA A 358 17.57 -0.45 -4.65
N GLN A 359 18.52 0.05 -3.85
CA GLN A 359 18.66 -0.25 -2.43
C GLN A 359 18.11 0.87 -1.54
N TRP A 360 17.66 1.99 -2.11
CA TRP A 360 17.34 3.21 -1.38
C TRP A 360 15.88 3.20 -0.89
N PRO A 361 15.63 3.09 0.43
CA PRO A 361 14.28 3.26 0.97
C PRO A 361 13.92 4.76 0.96
N THR A 362 12.99 5.14 0.08
CA THR A 362 12.46 6.50 0.04
C THR A 362 11.13 6.57 0.79
N GLU A 363 10.74 7.79 1.15
CA GLU A 363 9.45 8.14 1.75
C GLU A 363 8.91 7.15 2.81
N PRO A 364 9.72 6.74 3.81
CA PRO A 364 9.30 5.71 4.76
C PRO A 364 8.23 6.20 5.75
N SER A 365 7.32 5.30 6.12
CA SER A 365 6.33 5.50 7.20
C SER A 365 6.58 4.49 8.32
N ALA A 366 6.47 4.92 9.58
CA ALA A 366 6.86 4.12 10.74
C ALA A 366 5.81 4.15 11.87
N VAL A 367 5.78 3.09 12.67
CA VAL A 367 5.01 2.99 13.91
C VAL A 367 5.88 2.43 15.03
N TYR A 368 5.67 2.94 16.24
CA TYR A 368 6.23 2.35 17.45
C TYR A 368 5.30 1.23 17.94
N LEU A 369 5.86 0.02 18.10
CA LEU A 369 5.11 -1.18 18.47
C LEU A 369 5.15 -1.48 19.99
N GLY A 370 5.86 -0.66 20.78
CA GLY A 370 6.12 -0.95 22.19
C GLY A 370 7.49 -1.61 22.42
N GLU A 371 7.99 -1.54 23.66
CA GLU A 371 9.19 -2.28 24.10
C GLU A 371 10.45 -2.02 23.25
N GLY A 372 10.58 -0.80 22.72
CA GLY A 372 11.70 -0.41 21.87
C GLY A 372 11.56 -0.84 20.41
N ARG A 373 10.49 -1.58 20.06
CA ARG A 373 10.24 -2.04 18.69
C ARG A 373 9.66 -0.94 17.82
N ILE A 374 10.26 -0.73 16.65
CA ILE A 374 9.76 0.16 15.59
C ILE A 374 9.69 -0.66 14.30
N LEU A 375 8.58 -0.53 13.57
CA LEU A 375 8.42 -1.08 12.23
C LEU A 375 8.15 0.07 11.27
N ALA A 376 8.91 0.10 10.17
CA ALA A 376 8.73 1.03 9.08
C ALA A 376 8.61 0.30 7.75
N ILE A 377 7.87 0.91 6.82
CA ILE A 377 7.81 0.48 5.42
C ILE A 377 8.31 1.63 4.55
N GLY A 378 9.22 1.33 3.63
CA GLY A 378 9.85 2.27 2.72
C GLY A 378 9.43 2.01 1.27
N ARG A 379 9.21 3.09 0.52
CA ARG A 379 9.05 3.04 -0.93
C ARG A 379 10.37 2.58 -1.58
N THR A 380 10.24 1.95 -2.75
CA THR A 380 11.35 1.65 -3.64
C THR A 380 11.26 2.51 -4.91
N GLU A 381 12.42 2.79 -5.51
CA GLU A 381 12.55 3.48 -6.79
C GLU A 381 12.69 2.51 -7.99
N SER A 382 12.57 1.20 -7.76
CA SER A 382 12.54 0.18 -8.81
C SER A 382 11.24 0.25 -9.62
N GLY A 383 11.35 0.62 -10.90
CA GLY A 383 10.21 0.76 -11.81
C GLY A 383 9.85 -0.48 -12.62
N ALA A 384 10.73 -1.49 -12.71
CA ALA A 384 10.47 -2.69 -13.51
C ALA A 384 9.39 -3.59 -12.88
N PRO A 385 8.52 -4.26 -13.67
CA PRO A 385 7.46 -5.14 -13.16
C PRO A 385 7.97 -6.51 -12.74
N THR A 386 8.96 -6.51 -11.84
CA THR A 386 9.59 -7.67 -11.20
C THR A 386 9.43 -7.57 -9.68
N THR A 387 9.69 -8.64 -8.95
CA THR A 387 9.60 -8.64 -7.47
C THR A 387 10.63 -7.72 -6.77
N GLU A 388 11.64 -7.22 -7.49
CA GLU A 388 12.58 -6.20 -7.00
C GLU A 388 11.89 -4.85 -6.71
N ARG A 389 10.67 -4.62 -7.23
CA ARG A 389 9.83 -3.47 -6.91
C ARG A 389 9.14 -3.56 -5.54
N ALA A 390 9.39 -4.61 -4.78
CA ALA A 390 8.83 -4.72 -3.45
C ALA A 390 9.24 -3.53 -2.56
N GLN A 391 8.35 -3.14 -1.65
CA GLN A 391 8.68 -2.18 -0.60
C GLN A 391 9.71 -2.76 0.37
N PHE A 392 10.50 -1.88 0.97
CA PHE A 392 11.39 -2.24 2.06
C PHE A 392 10.63 -2.31 3.38
N GLN A 393 10.97 -3.26 4.24
CA GLN A 393 10.65 -3.24 5.65
C GLN A 393 11.91 -2.88 6.43
N MET A 394 11.82 -1.89 7.32
CA MET A 394 12.88 -1.55 8.26
C MET A 394 12.41 -1.75 9.69
N THR A 395 13.20 -2.43 10.51
CA THR A 395 12.85 -2.73 11.91
C THR A 395 13.95 -2.30 12.85
N SER A 396 13.56 -1.91 14.06
CA SER A 396 14.45 -1.67 15.20
C SER A 396 13.86 -2.31 16.44
N THR A 397 14.71 -2.80 17.35
CA THR A 397 14.31 -3.42 18.62
C THR A 397 14.86 -2.67 19.84
N ASP A 398 15.47 -1.50 19.63
CA ASP A 398 16.24 -0.78 20.65
C ASP A 398 15.96 0.73 20.65
N HIS A 399 14.71 1.10 20.41
CA HIS A 399 14.23 2.49 20.33
C HIS A 399 14.87 3.25 19.15
N GLY A 400 15.13 2.56 18.05
CA GLY A 400 15.67 3.14 16.83
C GLY A 400 17.18 3.38 16.88
N LYS A 401 17.94 2.76 17.78
CA LYS A 401 19.41 2.92 17.82
C LYS A 401 20.08 2.09 16.72
N THR A 402 19.63 0.86 16.52
CA THR A 402 20.04 -0.02 15.42
C THR A 402 18.83 -0.42 14.58
N TRP A 403 19.10 -0.74 13.31
CA TRP A 403 18.07 -1.05 12.33
C TRP A 403 18.49 -2.20 11.42
N LYS A 404 17.49 -2.97 11.00
CA LYS A 404 17.58 -3.98 9.94
C LYS A 404 16.68 -3.54 8.78
N ARG A 405 17.11 -3.76 7.54
CA ARG A 405 16.30 -3.51 6.34
C ARG A 405 16.26 -4.75 5.45
N GLU A 406 15.06 -5.13 5.02
CA GLU A 406 14.81 -6.29 4.16
C GLU A 406 13.71 -5.98 3.12
N GLN A 407 13.67 -6.76 2.04
CA GLN A 407 12.62 -6.66 1.04
C GLN A 407 11.35 -7.40 1.46
N THR A 408 10.19 -6.83 1.14
CA THR A 408 8.87 -7.44 1.43
C THR A 408 8.34 -8.27 0.26
N ASN A 409 7.16 -8.87 0.42
CA ASN A 409 6.35 -9.40 -0.68
C ASN A 409 5.29 -8.40 -1.21
N ILE A 410 5.43 -7.10 -0.90
CA ILE A 410 4.49 -6.05 -1.35
C ILE A 410 4.93 -5.50 -2.70
N THR A 411 4.57 -6.20 -3.78
CA THR A 411 4.99 -5.89 -5.16
C THR A 411 3.95 -5.10 -5.95
N ASN A 412 2.70 -5.02 -5.49
CA ASN A 412 1.62 -4.30 -6.17
C ASN A 412 1.67 -2.79 -5.90
N VAL A 413 2.84 -2.21 -6.09
CA VAL A 413 3.19 -0.83 -5.80
C VAL A 413 4.15 -0.32 -6.87
N LEU A 414 4.04 0.95 -7.22
CA LEU A 414 4.94 1.59 -8.17
C LEU A 414 5.21 2.99 -7.62
N ILE A 415 6.43 3.28 -7.17
CA ILE A 415 6.87 4.59 -6.67
C ILE A 415 5.84 5.32 -5.79
N SER A 416 5.19 4.61 -4.87
CA SER A 416 4.19 5.17 -3.96
C SER A 416 4.63 5.10 -2.51
N THR A 417 4.40 6.20 -1.81
CA THR A 417 4.55 6.34 -0.36
C THR A 417 3.59 5.39 0.38
N PRO A 418 4.07 4.63 1.38
CA PRO A 418 3.24 3.93 2.34
C PRO A 418 2.76 4.86 3.47
N SER A 419 1.71 4.45 4.17
CA SER A 419 1.29 5.06 5.44
C SER A 419 0.83 3.98 6.41
N LEU A 420 1.35 4.01 7.64
CA LEU A 420 1.08 3.00 8.66
C LEU A 420 0.16 3.52 9.77
N ILE A 421 -0.76 2.68 10.24
CA ILE A 421 -1.54 2.89 11.47
C ILE A 421 -1.45 1.63 12.32
N LEU A 422 -0.95 1.76 13.55
CA LEU A 422 -1.10 0.75 14.59
C LEU A 422 -2.39 1.05 15.37
N ASP A 423 -3.38 0.17 15.25
CA ASP A 423 -4.62 0.29 16.00
C ASP A 423 -4.41 -0.19 17.45
N ALA A 424 -4.46 0.74 18.40
CA ALA A 424 -4.17 0.45 19.81
C ALA A 424 -5.21 -0.49 20.46
N LYS A 425 -6.44 -0.55 19.92
CA LYS A 425 -7.54 -1.35 20.49
C LYS A 425 -7.42 -2.83 20.11
N THR A 426 -7.01 -3.11 18.89
CA THR A 426 -6.92 -4.45 18.32
C THR A 426 -5.49 -4.99 18.25
N GLY A 427 -4.48 -4.11 18.32
CA GLY A 427 -3.09 -4.45 18.08
C GLY A 427 -2.78 -4.73 16.61
N LEU A 428 -3.71 -4.47 15.69
CA LEU A 428 -3.51 -4.70 14.27
C LEU A 428 -2.81 -3.53 13.60
N LEU A 429 -1.89 -3.83 12.69
CA LEU A 429 -1.19 -2.88 11.84
C LEU A 429 -1.88 -2.81 10.48
N SER A 430 -2.27 -1.60 10.09
CA SER A 430 -2.67 -1.29 8.72
C SER A 430 -1.51 -0.66 7.96
N ASN A 431 -1.20 -1.20 6.77
CA ASN A 431 -0.32 -0.56 5.78
C ASN A 431 -1.16 -0.10 4.58
N TYR A 432 -1.18 1.21 4.34
CA TYR A 432 -1.85 1.85 3.21
C TYR A 432 -0.84 2.26 2.15
N TYR A 433 -1.16 2.02 0.88
CA TYR A 433 -0.34 2.49 -0.24
C TYR A 433 -1.17 2.54 -1.52
N TYR A 434 -0.83 3.47 -2.40
CA TYR A 434 -1.53 3.64 -3.67
C TYR A 434 -0.81 2.89 -4.79
N GLN A 435 -1.54 2.10 -5.57
CA GLN A 435 -1.03 1.52 -6.81
C GLN A 435 -1.25 2.48 -7.95
N ARG A 436 -0.22 3.28 -8.21
CA ARG A 436 -0.09 4.19 -9.35
C ARG A 436 -0.20 3.43 -10.67
N GLY A 437 -0.72 4.09 -11.70
CA GLY A 437 -0.86 3.46 -13.01
C GLY A 437 -2.09 2.55 -13.10
N GLN A 438 -1.91 1.39 -13.74
CA GLN A 438 -2.90 0.43 -14.26
C GLN A 438 -4.19 0.17 -13.44
N ALA A 439 -4.20 0.37 -12.12
CA ALA A 439 -5.36 0.11 -11.27
C ALA A 439 -5.99 1.40 -10.69
N GLY A 440 -5.18 2.40 -10.33
CA GLY A 440 -5.64 3.57 -9.59
C GLY A 440 -6.32 3.19 -8.28
N VAL A 441 -5.75 2.25 -7.52
CA VAL A 441 -6.36 1.69 -6.31
C VAL A 441 -5.54 2.07 -5.08
N LEU A 442 -6.23 2.47 -4.02
CA LEU A 442 -5.66 2.56 -2.69
C LEU A 442 -5.85 1.23 -1.96
N TRP A 443 -4.75 0.63 -1.53
CA TRP A 443 -4.74 -0.66 -0.86
C TRP A 443 -4.60 -0.51 0.66
N ARG A 444 -5.15 -1.47 1.39
CA ARG A 444 -4.82 -1.75 2.80
C ARG A 444 -4.30 -3.18 2.91
N ARG A 445 -3.21 -3.39 3.64
CA ARG A 445 -2.85 -4.70 4.21
C ARG A 445 -3.02 -4.63 5.71
N LEU A 446 -3.68 -5.63 6.29
CA LEU A 446 -4.01 -5.69 7.71
C LEU A 446 -3.35 -6.91 8.34
N VAL A 447 -2.54 -6.71 9.39
CA VAL A 447 -1.73 -7.79 9.96
C VAL A 447 -1.50 -7.62 11.46
N LYS A 448 -1.27 -8.72 12.19
CA LYS A 448 -0.66 -8.66 13.53
C LYS A 448 0.85 -8.38 13.35
N PRO A 449 1.44 -7.33 13.95
CA PRO A 449 2.85 -6.97 13.73
C PRO A 449 3.82 -8.15 13.87
N GLU A 450 3.60 -9.03 14.84
CA GLU A 450 4.41 -10.22 15.13
C GLU A 450 4.50 -11.19 13.96
N SER A 451 3.49 -11.21 13.07
CA SER A 451 3.47 -12.10 11.91
C SER A 451 4.45 -11.67 10.81
N VAL A 452 4.88 -10.40 10.81
CA VAL A 452 5.71 -9.80 9.76
C VAL A 452 7.02 -9.20 10.26
N PHE A 453 7.13 -8.87 11.55
CA PHE A 453 8.28 -8.14 12.11
C PHE A 453 9.63 -8.79 11.77
N GLU A 454 9.74 -10.12 11.97
CA GLU A 454 10.91 -10.92 11.58
C GLU A 454 10.72 -11.69 10.26
N HIS A 455 9.60 -11.43 9.57
CA HIS A 455 9.14 -12.21 8.41
C HIS A 455 8.61 -11.29 7.30
N PRO A 456 9.48 -10.48 6.67
CA PRO A 456 9.07 -9.44 5.72
C PRO A 456 8.36 -9.99 4.47
N LEU A 457 8.46 -11.29 4.17
CA LEU A 457 7.74 -11.92 3.05
C LEU A 457 6.32 -12.41 3.42
N ARG A 458 5.86 -12.20 4.66
CA ARG A 458 4.57 -12.69 5.16
C ARG A 458 3.47 -11.62 5.20
N TRP A 459 3.62 -10.50 4.48
CA TRP A 459 2.51 -9.54 4.40
C TRP A 459 1.30 -10.20 3.72
N PRO A 460 0.09 -10.08 4.30
CA PRO A 460 -1.11 -10.72 3.77
C PRO A 460 -1.58 -10.03 2.50
N ALA A 461 -2.45 -10.69 1.74
CA ALA A 461 -3.06 -10.10 0.54
C ALA A 461 -3.73 -8.75 0.87
N PRO A 462 -3.65 -7.75 -0.04
CA PRO A 462 -4.26 -6.46 0.20
C PRO A 462 -5.78 -6.50 -0.04
N GLU A 463 -6.48 -5.50 0.48
CA GLU A 463 -7.87 -5.18 0.13
C GLU A 463 -7.95 -3.78 -0.48
N ALA A 464 -8.80 -3.61 -1.50
CA ALA A 464 -9.02 -2.32 -2.12
C ALA A 464 -9.94 -1.49 -1.23
N VAL A 465 -9.46 -0.32 -0.78
CA VAL A 465 -10.21 0.53 0.16
C VAL A 465 -10.65 1.86 -0.43
N ALA A 466 -10.01 2.29 -1.52
CA ALA A 466 -10.47 3.41 -2.34
C ALA A 466 -9.98 3.25 -3.78
N ALA A 467 -10.51 4.09 -4.67
CA ALA A 467 -10.04 4.19 -6.04
C ALA A 467 -9.84 5.67 -6.42
N GLY A 468 -8.98 5.90 -7.40
CA GLY A 468 -8.69 7.21 -7.98
C GLY A 468 -8.25 7.06 -9.44
N SER A 469 -7.46 8.01 -9.90
CA SER A 469 -6.88 8.04 -11.24
C SER A 469 -5.89 6.90 -11.46
N ASP A 470 -5.88 6.37 -12.68
CA ASP A 470 -4.91 5.40 -13.18
C ASP A 470 -3.64 6.06 -13.75
N SER A 471 -3.47 7.37 -13.54
CA SER A 471 -2.20 8.04 -13.85
C SER A 471 -1.05 7.47 -13.03
N THR A 472 0.13 7.38 -13.63
CA THR A 472 1.33 6.87 -12.97
C THR A 472 1.83 7.87 -11.93
N ILE A 473 2.30 9.03 -12.37
CA ILE A 473 2.94 10.02 -11.49
C ILE A 473 1.92 11.02 -10.90
N ASP A 474 0.72 11.14 -11.47
CA ASP A 474 -0.25 12.18 -11.05
C ASP A 474 -1.35 11.67 -10.09
N ALA A 475 -1.08 10.59 -9.36
CA ALA A 475 -1.97 10.06 -8.32
C ALA A 475 -1.19 9.34 -7.22
N GLY A 476 -1.67 9.32 -5.97
CA GLY A 476 -1.08 8.57 -4.86
C GLY A 476 -0.68 9.44 -3.67
N ASN A 477 0.51 9.17 -3.10
CA ASN A 477 0.98 9.73 -1.81
C ASN A 477 -0.10 9.67 -0.74
N VAL A 478 -0.51 8.45 -0.39
CA VAL A 478 -1.46 8.29 0.70
C VAL A 478 -0.85 8.72 2.02
N ASN A 479 -1.62 9.41 2.83
CA ASN A 479 -1.26 9.76 4.19
C ASN A 479 -2.47 9.58 5.11
N ALA A 480 -2.28 8.83 6.20
CA ALA A 480 -3.35 8.32 7.05
C ALA A 480 -3.33 8.90 8.47
N THR A 481 -4.52 8.99 9.07
CA THR A 481 -4.72 9.34 10.48
C THR A 481 -5.97 8.69 11.04
N VAL A 482 -6.22 8.86 12.35
CA VAL A 482 -7.28 8.17 13.10
C VAL A 482 -8.07 9.16 13.96
N ILE A 483 -9.40 9.05 13.95
CA ILE A 483 -10.28 9.64 14.98
C ILE A 483 -11.21 8.54 15.46
N GLY A 484 -11.12 8.18 16.74
CA GLY A 484 -11.89 7.07 17.32
C GLY A 484 -11.64 5.76 16.56
N ASP A 485 -12.72 5.02 16.25
CA ASP A 485 -12.67 3.77 15.48
C ASP A 485 -12.71 4.01 13.95
N THR A 486 -12.20 5.14 13.45
CA THR A 486 -12.24 5.52 12.03
C THR A 486 -10.88 5.95 11.53
N HIS A 487 -10.45 5.36 10.42
CA HIS A 487 -9.26 5.75 9.67
C HIS A 487 -9.64 6.70 8.55
N TYR A 488 -8.83 7.73 8.36
CA TYR A 488 -8.97 8.71 7.29
C TYR A 488 -7.71 8.68 6.44
N LEU A 489 -7.88 8.55 5.13
CA LEU A 489 -6.80 8.36 4.17
C LEU A 489 -6.85 9.47 3.14
N SER A 490 -5.93 10.44 3.24
CA SER A 490 -5.77 11.44 2.18
C SER A 490 -4.88 10.90 1.07
N TYR A 491 -5.17 11.26 -0.17
CA TYR A 491 -4.33 10.99 -1.34
C TYR A 491 -4.69 12.00 -2.44
N TYR A 492 -3.80 12.16 -3.43
CA TYR A 492 -4.13 12.96 -4.61
C TYR A 492 -4.42 12.07 -5.82
N SER A 493 -5.22 12.56 -6.75
CA SER A 493 -5.70 11.79 -7.88
C SER A 493 -6.08 12.70 -9.04
N GLY A 494 -5.55 12.44 -10.23
CA GLY A 494 -5.96 13.10 -11.47
C GLY A 494 -4.93 12.91 -12.58
N LYS A 495 -4.74 13.93 -13.40
CA LYS A 495 -3.72 13.97 -14.45
C LYS A 495 -3.25 15.40 -14.66
N ALA A 496 -1.94 15.62 -14.75
CA ALA A 496 -1.41 16.95 -14.98
C ALA A 496 -2.08 17.62 -16.20
N PRO A 497 -2.44 18.91 -16.12
CA PRO A 497 -2.14 19.84 -15.03
C PRO A 497 -3.17 19.83 -13.88
N ASN A 498 -4.22 19.00 -13.92
CA ASN A 498 -5.32 19.04 -12.95
C ASN A 498 -5.40 17.74 -12.14
N THR A 499 -5.12 17.85 -10.84
CA THR A 499 -5.29 16.77 -9.86
C THR A 499 -6.16 17.26 -8.72
N ALA A 500 -6.82 16.35 -8.00
CA ALA A 500 -7.60 16.66 -6.81
C ALA A 500 -6.95 16.02 -5.58
N VAL A 501 -7.16 16.62 -4.41
CA VAL A 501 -6.89 16.02 -3.10
C VAL A 501 -8.19 15.45 -2.55
N GLN A 502 -8.13 14.20 -2.14
CA GLN A 502 -9.28 13.40 -1.72
C GLN A 502 -9.02 12.78 -0.34
N VAL A 503 -10.10 12.44 0.38
CA VAL A 503 -10.05 11.68 1.62
C VAL A 503 -11.01 10.50 1.58
N SER A 504 -10.52 9.30 1.86
CA SER A 504 -11.34 8.12 2.09
C SER A 504 -11.53 7.86 3.58
N VAL A 505 -12.73 7.42 3.94
CA VAL A 505 -13.13 7.17 5.33
C VAL A 505 -13.43 5.70 5.50
N LEU A 506 -12.73 5.05 6.43
CA LEU A 506 -12.84 3.62 6.68
C LEU A 506 -13.04 3.36 8.16
N LYS A 507 -13.85 2.36 8.49
CA LYS A 507 -13.83 1.82 9.85
C LYS A 507 -12.46 1.23 10.15
N ALA A 508 -11.99 1.48 11.36
CA ALA A 508 -10.85 0.78 11.91
C ALA A 508 -11.08 -0.74 11.85
N PRO A 509 -10.02 -1.55 11.75
CA PRO A 509 -10.11 -2.99 11.80
C PRO A 509 -10.94 -3.46 13.01
N ALA A 510 -11.87 -4.38 12.79
CA ALA A 510 -12.47 -5.10 13.91
C ALA A 510 -11.45 -6.13 14.40
N GLY A 511 -11.14 -6.12 15.69
CA GLY A 511 -10.36 -7.21 16.29
C GLY A 511 -11.15 -8.52 16.20
N GLU A 512 -10.45 -9.65 16.21
CA GLU A 512 -11.12 -10.92 16.53
C GLU A 512 -11.86 -10.72 17.86
N ALA A 513 -13.17 -10.96 17.87
CA ALA A 513 -13.93 -10.97 19.12
C ALA A 513 -13.23 -11.97 20.05
N LYS A 514 -12.71 -11.47 21.17
CA LYS A 514 -12.01 -12.30 22.17
C LYS A 514 -12.93 -13.35 22.75
#